data_AF-A0A0C3JKX5-F1
#
_entry.id   AF-A0A0C3JKX5-F1
#
_cell.length_a   1.000
_cell.length_b   1.000
_cell.length_c   1.000
_cell.angle_alpha   90.00
_cell.angle_beta   90.00
_cell.angle_gamma   90.00
#
_symmetry.space_group_name_H-M   'P 1'
#
loop_
_entity.id
_entity.type
_entity.pdbx_description
1 polymer ?
#
loop_
_entity_poly.entity_id
_entity_poly.type
_entity_poly.pdbx_seq_one_letter_code
_entity_poly.pdbx_strand_id
1 'polypeptide(L)'
;CAIPVFEGLFPPAHDRIVSTLLFHFAEWHVLAKLRLHTETTLNDLERTHIILCQKLRLFSRKLCPDYCTVELPKERASQLWKQAHDGAGSAVPSPPSGGKVKTFNMCMYKFHVLGDYVESIRLFGMTDSYTTQTVICFRS
;
A
#
# COMPACT_ATOMS: atom_id res chain seq x y z
N CYS A 1 2.58 -13.14 -8.41
CA CYS A 1 1.94 -13.77 -7.24
C CYS A 1 3.00 -13.94 -6.15
N ALA A 2 2.73 -13.57 -4.90
CA ALA A 2 3.72 -13.59 -3.81
C ALA A 2 3.41 -14.58 -2.68
N ILE A 3 2.19 -15.13 -2.65
CA ILE A 3 1.68 -15.99 -1.55
C ILE A 3 2.64 -17.14 -1.18
N PRO A 4 3.22 -17.91 -2.14
CA PRO A 4 4.08 -19.05 -1.78
C PRO A 4 5.34 -18.67 -0.98
N VAL A 5 5.80 -17.42 -1.09
CA VAL A 5 6.99 -16.94 -0.35
C VAL A 5 6.67 -16.70 1.13
N PHE A 6 5.41 -16.49 1.46
CA PHE A 6 4.96 -16.20 2.83
C PHE A 6 4.36 -17.42 3.53
N GLU A 7 4.12 -18.54 2.83
CA GLU A 7 3.57 -19.76 3.41
C GLU A 7 4.52 -20.37 4.44
N GLY A 8 4.04 -20.52 5.68
CA GLY A 8 4.81 -21.10 6.78
C GLY A 8 5.86 -20.16 7.38
N LEU A 9 5.91 -18.90 6.94
CA LEU A 9 6.84 -17.91 7.48
C LEU A 9 6.44 -17.42 8.88
N PHE A 10 5.15 -17.46 9.19
CA PHE A 10 4.58 -16.96 10.44
C PHE A 10 3.99 -18.07 11.30
N PRO A 11 3.77 -17.83 12.61
CA PRO A 11 2.99 -18.74 13.44
C PRO A 11 1.61 -19.02 12.81
N PRO A 12 1.01 -20.21 13.03
CA PRO A 12 -0.20 -20.63 12.30
C PRO A 12 -1.38 -19.63 12.34
N ALA A 13 -1.56 -18.92 13.45
CA ALA A 13 -2.61 -17.90 13.59
C ALA A 13 -2.38 -16.67 12.70
N HIS A 14 -1.11 -16.32 12.46
CA HIS A 14 -0.67 -15.15 11.71
C HIS A 14 -0.54 -15.45 10.22
N ASP A 15 -0.02 -16.63 9.89
CA ASP A 15 0.16 -17.10 8.52
C ASP A 15 -1.16 -17.06 7.73
N ARG A 16 -2.24 -17.57 8.33
CA ARG A 16 -3.57 -17.53 7.72
C ARG A 16 -4.06 -16.09 7.45
N ILE A 17 -3.78 -15.14 8.33
CA ILE A 17 -4.17 -13.73 8.16
C ILE A 17 -3.40 -13.13 6.98
N VAL A 18 -2.09 -13.34 6.93
CA VAL A 18 -1.23 -12.82 5.86
C VAL A 18 -1.60 -13.42 4.51
N SER A 19 -1.71 -14.75 4.41
CA SER A 19 -2.06 -15.44 3.16
C SER A 19 -3.45 -15.04 2.65
N THR A 20 -4.45 -14.93 3.53
CA THR A 20 -5.79 -14.43 3.16
C THR A 20 -5.73 -12.99 2.66
N LEU A 21 -4.94 -12.13 3.30
CA LEU A 21 -4.78 -10.74 2.89
C LEU A 21 -4.11 -10.62 1.52
N LEU A 22 -3.03 -11.38 1.30
CA LEU A 22 -2.31 -11.42 0.01
C LEU A 22 -3.19 -11.95 -1.12
N PHE A 23 -4.04 -12.94 -0.85
CA PHE A 23 -5.01 -13.45 -1.81
C PHE A 23 -5.98 -12.35 -2.26
N HIS A 24 -6.61 -11.64 -1.33
CA HIS A 24 -7.56 -10.56 -1.69
C HIS A 24 -6.86 -9.36 -2.34
N PHE A 25 -5.60 -9.07 -2.00
CA PHE A 25 -4.81 -8.09 -2.75
C PHE A 25 -4.59 -8.52 -4.20
N ALA A 26 -4.30 -9.80 -4.44
CA ALA A 26 -4.12 -10.33 -5.79
C ALA A 26 -5.45 -10.30 -6.58
N GLU A 27 -6.55 -10.71 -5.96
CA GLU A 27 -7.91 -10.65 -6.51
C GLU A 27 -8.29 -9.22 -6.91
N TRP A 28 -8.16 -8.27 -5.98
CA TRP A 28 -8.44 -6.85 -6.23
C TRP A 28 -7.58 -6.31 -7.37
N HIS A 29 -6.28 -6.63 -7.39
CA HIS A 29 -5.36 -6.15 -8.40
C HIS A 29 -5.64 -6.74 -9.80
N VAL A 30 -6.08 -8.00 -9.89
CA VAL A 30 -6.51 -8.61 -11.16
C VAL A 30 -7.77 -7.91 -11.67
N LEU A 31 -8.78 -7.71 -10.80
CA LEU A 31 -10.01 -7.02 -11.16
C LEU A 31 -9.76 -5.58 -11.59
N ALA A 32 -8.91 -4.84 -10.87
CA ALA A 32 -8.56 -3.45 -11.17
C ALA A 32 -7.78 -3.29 -12.49
N LYS A 33 -7.17 -4.37 -13.01
CA LYS A 33 -6.37 -4.35 -14.25
C LYS A 33 -7.03 -5.07 -15.42
N LEU A 34 -8.30 -5.47 -15.29
CA LEU A 34 -9.01 -6.09 -16.40
C LEU A 34 -9.06 -5.14 -17.58
N ARG A 35 -8.68 -5.62 -18.77
CA ARG A 35 -8.72 -4.85 -20.02
C ARG A 35 -10.14 -4.50 -20.51
N LEU A 36 -11.15 -5.04 -19.85
CA LEU A 36 -12.54 -4.76 -20.14
C LEU A 36 -13.30 -4.79 -18.82
N HIS A 37 -13.85 -3.64 -18.45
CA HIS A 37 -14.74 -3.54 -17.31
C HIS A 37 -16.19 -3.63 -17.77
N THR A 38 -16.94 -4.50 -17.12
CA THR A 38 -18.39 -4.61 -17.17
C THR A 38 -18.96 -4.26 -15.80
N GLU A 39 -20.25 -3.96 -15.72
CA GLU A 39 -20.93 -3.69 -14.43
C GLU A 39 -20.69 -4.80 -13.40
N THR A 40 -20.68 -6.06 -13.82
CA THR A 40 -20.41 -7.19 -12.93
C THR A 40 -18.99 -7.11 -12.35
N THR A 41 -17.98 -6.92 -13.20
CA THR A 41 -16.58 -6.83 -12.74
C THR A 41 -16.31 -5.59 -11.88
N LEU A 42 -17.04 -4.49 -12.11
CA LEU A 42 -16.94 -3.28 -11.27
C LEU A 42 -17.56 -3.53 -9.88
N ASN A 43 -18.72 -4.19 -9.84
CA ASN A 43 -19.33 -4.61 -8.58
C ASN A 43 -18.45 -5.61 -7.82
N ASP A 44 -17.81 -6.53 -8.53
CA ASP A 44 -16.84 -7.47 -7.93
C ASP A 44 -15.60 -6.74 -7.39
N LEU A 45 -15.10 -5.71 -8.10
CA LEU A 45 -13.98 -4.89 -7.67
C LEU A 45 -14.32 -4.12 -6.37
N GLU A 46 -15.50 -3.50 -6.31
CA GLU A 46 -16.00 -2.81 -5.12
C GLU A 46 -16.15 -3.77 -3.94
N ARG A 47 -16.78 -4.92 -4.17
CA ARG A 47 -16.97 -5.96 -3.15
C ARG A 47 -15.62 -6.46 -2.63
N THR A 48 -14.68 -6.74 -3.52
CA THR A 48 -13.33 -7.20 -3.16
C THR A 48 -12.59 -6.12 -2.36
N HIS A 49 -12.74 -4.84 -2.72
CA HIS A 49 -12.17 -3.73 -1.95
C HIS A 49 -12.71 -3.67 -0.51
N ILE A 50 -14.02 -3.84 -0.32
CA ILE A 50 -14.64 -3.90 1.02
C ILE A 50 -14.06 -5.05 1.84
N ILE A 51 -13.97 -6.25 1.25
CA ILE A 51 -13.39 -7.43 1.91
C ILE A 51 -11.92 -7.18 2.25
N LEU A 52 -11.14 -6.65 1.32
CA LEU A 52 -9.74 -6.29 1.51
C LEU A 52 -9.57 -5.33 2.69
N CYS A 53 -10.38 -4.27 2.76
CA CYS A 53 -10.40 -3.34 3.89
C CYS A 53 -10.70 -4.03 5.23
N GLN A 54 -11.63 -4.98 5.26
CA GLN A 54 -11.91 -5.77 6.47
C GLN A 54 -10.70 -6.64 6.87
N LYS A 55 -10.02 -7.27 5.91
CA LYS A 55 -8.81 -8.07 6.18
C LYS A 55 -7.64 -7.20 6.64
N LEU A 56 -7.46 -6.01 6.08
CA LEU A 56 -6.48 -5.03 6.55
C LEU A 56 -6.75 -4.58 7.99
N ARG A 57 -8.02 -4.34 8.35
CA ARG A 57 -8.41 -4.06 9.74
C ARG A 57 -8.12 -5.23 10.68
N LEU A 58 -8.30 -6.47 10.21
CA LEU A 58 -7.95 -7.65 10.99
C LEU A 58 -6.43 -7.76 11.18
N PHE A 59 -5.66 -7.61 10.10
CA PHE A 59 -4.20 -7.59 10.12
C PHE A 59 -3.66 -6.52 11.08
N SER A 60 -4.18 -5.28 10.99
CA SER A 60 -3.78 -4.18 11.86
C SER A 60 -4.06 -4.46 13.34
N ARG A 61 -5.20 -5.08 13.67
CA ARG A 61 -5.60 -5.35 15.06
C ARG A 61 -4.96 -6.60 15.66
N LYS A 62 -4.65 -7.61 14.84
CA LYS A 62 -4.19 -8.92 15.31
C LYS A 62 -2.72 -9.18 15.08
N LEU A 63 -2.14 -8.65 14.00
CA LEU A 63 -0.73 -8.84 13.68
C LEU A 63 0.11 -7.69 14.21
N CYS A 64 -0.21 -6.46 13.85
CA CYS A 64 0.67 -5.32 14.13
C CYS A 64 1.03 -5.09 15.61
N PRO A 65 0.19 -5.39 16.63
CA PRO A 65 0.59 -5.27 18.03
C PRO A 65 1.68 -6.25 18.44
N ASP A 66 1.75 -7.42 17.79
CA ASP A 66 2.67 -8.50 18.16
C ASP A 66 4.05 -8.33 17.51
N TYR A 67 4.19 -7.42 16.54
CA TYR A 67 5.45 -7.15 15.85
C TYR A 67 5.86 -5.69 16.04
N CYS A 68 6.90 -5.47 16.85
CA CYS A 68 7.50 -4.15 17.01
C CYS A 68 8.32 -3.79 15.77
N THR A 69 7.71 -3.02 14.86
CA THR A 69 8.39 -2.49 13.68
C THR A 69 9.04 -1.14 14.00
N VAL A 70 10.32 -0.99 13.62
CA VAL A 70 11.08 0.25 13.78
C VAL A 70 11.53 0.77 12.42
N GLU A 71 11.69 2.08 12.30
CA GLU A 71 12.20 2.70 11.08
C GLU A 71 13.57 2.13 10.70
N LEU A 72 13.75 1.85 9.40
CA LEU A 72 15.04 1.40 8.89
C LEU A 72 16.07 2.53 8.99
N PRO A 73 17.38 2.21 9.12
CA PRO A 73 18.44 3.22 9.16
C PRO A 73 18.40 4.19 7.96
N LYS A 74 18.04 3.68 6.77
CA LYS A 74 17.89 4.48 5.55
C LYS A 74 16.72 5.47 5.62
N GLU A 75 15.59 5.06 6.21
CA GLU A 75 14.42 5.93 6.42
C GLU A 75 14.74 7.03 7.42
N ARG A 76 15.37 6.67 8.54
CA ARG A 76 15.83 7.63 9.54
C ARG A 76 16.81 8.64 8.94
N ALA A 77 17.80 8.16 8.17
CA ALA A 77 18.73 9.04 7.48
C ALA A 77 17.95 10.03 6.61
N SER A 78 17.07 9.55 5.71
CA SER A 78 16.26 10.40 4.84
C SER A 78 15.44 11.45 5.60
N GLN A 79 14.89 11.11 6.77
CA GLN A 79 14.21 12.08 7.63
C GLN A 79 15.17 13.16 8.15
N LEU A 80 16.38 12.80 8.57
CA LEU A 80 17.38 13.77 9.03
C LEU A 80 17.80 14.72 7.90
N TRP A 81 17.97 14.20 6.68
CA TRP A 81 18.26 15.02 5.50
C TRP A 81 17.15 16.05 5.22
N LYS A 82 15.87 15.64 5.31
CA LYS A 82 14.73 16.55 5.15
C LYS A 82 14.66 17.60 6.26
N GLN A 83 14.82 17.19 7.52
CA GLN A 83 14.83 18.11 8.66
C GLN A 83 15.97 19.15 8.57
N ALA A 84 17.13 18.76 8.03
CA ALA A 84 18.24 19.69 7.79
C ALA A 84 17.94 20.69 6.66
N HIS A 85 17.12 20.30 5.68
CA HIS A 85 16.74 21.14 4.54
C HIS A 85 15.51 22.03 4.81
N ASP A 86 14.59 21.62 5.69
CA ASP A 86 13.31 22.31 5.93
C ASP A 86 13.37 23.46 6.98
N GLY A 87 14.50 23.68 7.67
CA GLY A 87 14.79 24.97 8.31
C GLY A 87 15.35 24.98 9.75
N ALA A 88 16.33 25.87 9.93
CA ALA A 88 16.78 26.60 11.12
C ALA A 88 16.30 26.17 12.53
N GLY A 89 17.28 25.84 13.37
CA GLY A 89 17.32 26.30 14.76
C GLY A 89 16.19 25.87 15.69
N SER A 90 16.19 24.61 16.11
CA SER A 90 15.80 24.31 17.49
C SER A 90 16.50 23.04 17.98
N ALA A 91 16.93 23.11 19.23
CA ALA A 91 17.83 22.19 19.90
C ALA A 91 17.58 20.73 19.52
N VAL A 92 18.63 20.08 19.02
CA VAL A 92 18.67 18.63 18.78
C VAL A 92 18.37 17.93 20.10
N PRO A 93 17.19 17.31 20.29
CA PRO A 93 17.04 16.34 21.36
C PRO A 93 17.97 15.19 20.96
N SER A 94 18.88 14.80 21.85
CA SER A 94 19.73 13.63 21.64
C SER A 94 18.88 12.48 21.09
N PRO A 95 19.20 11.94 19.90
CA PRO A 95 18.36 10.93 19.30
C PRO A 95 18.35 9.73 20.25
N PRO A 96 17.17 9.20 20.63
CA PRO A 96 17.14 7.93 21.34
C PRO A 96 17.91 6.91 20.50
N SER A 97 18.73 6.08 21.15
CA SER A 97 19.65 5.15 20.47
C SER A 97 18.93 4.08 19.61
N GLY A 98 17.59 4.06 19.61
CA GLY A 98 16.74 3.15 18.84
C GLY A 98 15.96 3.81 17.71
N GLY A 99 15.55 3.00 16.72
CA GLY A 99 14.67 3.44 15.62
C GLY A 99 13.35 3.97 16.17
N LYS A 100 12.74 4.97 15.52
CA LYS A 100 11.36 5.35 15.89
C LYS A 100 10.46 4.15 15.61
N VAL A 101 9.65 3.76 16.61
CA VAL A 101 8.66 2.70 16.43
C VAL A 101 7.63 3.16 15.41
N LYS A 102 7.32 2.32 14.43
CA LYS A 102 6.42 2.62 13.34
C LYS A 102 5.27 1.63 13.32
N THR A 103 4.09 2.08 13.74
CA THR A 103 2.87 1.27 13.65
C THR A 103 2.25 1.39 12.26
N PHE A 104 1.62 0.32 11.80
CA PHE A 104 0.84 0.32 10.57
C PHE A 104 -0.32 1.32 10.65
N ASN A 105 -0.36 2.30 9.73
CA ASN A 105 -1.44 3.28 9.63
C ASN A 105 -2.35 2.94 8.44
N MET A 106 -3.59 2.58 8.75
CA MET A 106 -4.59 2.23 7.75
C MET A 106 -5.30 3.45 7.14
N CYS A 107 -5.33 4.60 7.80
CA CYS A 107 -5.98 5.82 7.31
C CYS A 107 -5.10 6.60 6.33
N MET A 108 -4.16 5.91 5.66
CA MET A 108 -3.27 6.54 4.71
C MET A 108 -3.98 6.73 3.38
N TYR A 109 -3.69 7.85 2.70
CA TYR A 109 -4.23 8.19 1.37
C TYR A 109 -4.27 7.01 0.40
N LYS A 110 -3.22 6.17 0.39
CA LYS A 110 -3.15 4.98 -0.46
C LYS A 110 -4.38 4.07 -0.34
N PHE A 111 -4.93 3.88 0.86
CA PHE A 111 -6.11 3.02 1.07
C PHE A 111 -7.42 3.69 0.68
N HIS A 112 -7.49 5.03 0.74
CA HIS A 112 -8.64 5.77 0.23
C HIS A 112 -8.72 5.71 -1.29
N VAL A 113 -7.58 5.97 -1.96
CA VAL A 113 -7.50 5.91 -3.43
C VAL A 113 -7.88 4.53 -3.97
N LEU A 114 -7.53 3.44 -3.27
CA LEU A 114 -7.92 2.08 -3.67
C LEU A 114 -9.44 1.91 -3.82
N GLY A 115 -10.25 2.63 -3.03
CA GLY A 115 -11.71 2.65 -3.16
C GLY A 115 -12.19 3.49 -4.35
N ASP A 116 -11.50 4.60 -4.62
CA ASP A 116 -11.84 5.54 -5.70
C ASP A 116 -11.54 4.96 -7.09
N TYR A 117 -10.86 3.82 -7.20
CA TYR A 117 -10.60 3.14 -8.48
C TYR A 117 -11.89 2.80 -9.21
N VAL A 118 -12.93 2.31 -8.51
CA VAL A 118 -14.19 1.90 -9.13
C VAL A 118 -14.85 3.11 -9.80
N GLU A 119 -15.00 4.21 -9.07
CA GLU A 119 -15.58 5.45 -9.58
C GLU A 119 -14.72 6.04 -10.71
N SER A 120 -13.39 6.02 -10.56
CA SER A 120 -12.48 6.48 -11.60
C SER A 120 -12.62 5.69 -12.90
N ILE A 121 -12.78 4.35 -12.81
CA ILE A 121 -13.00 3.49 -13.97
C ILE A 121 -14.38 3.74 -14.60
N ARG A 122 -15.43 3.99 -13.80
CA ARG A 122 -16.76 4.35 -14.29
C ARG A 122 -16.77 5.68 -15.06
N LEU A 123 -16.08 6.70 -14.51
CA LEU A 123 -16.08 8.06 -15.04
C LEU A 123 -15.17 8.24 -16.26
N PHE A 124 -13.98 7.62 -16.24
CA PHE A 124 -12.93 7.89 -17.22
C PHE A 124 -12.58 6.68 -18.09
N GLY A 125 -13.17 5.52 -17.83
CA GLY A 125 -12.77 4.26 -18.45
C GLY A 125 -11.42 3.76 -17.91
N MET A 126 -10.84 2.76 -18.59
CA MET A 126 -9.52 2.25 -18.22
C MET A 126 -8.42 3.27 -18.46
N THR A 127 -7.50 3.37 -17.49
CA THR A 127 -6.27 4.16 -17.62
C THR A 127 -5.17 3.49 -18.45
N ASP A 128 -5.40 2.28 -18.97
CA ASP A 128 -4.50 1.51 -19.86
C ASP A 128 -4.00 2.33 -21.07
N SER A 129 -4.83 3.26 -21.57
CA SER A 129 -4.55 4.03 -22.80
C SER A 129 -3.83 5.36 -22.60
N TYR A 130 -3.51 5.80 -21.37
CA TYR A 130 -2.77 7.05 -21.16
C TYR A 130 -1.28 6.81 -21.37
N THR A 131 -0.86 6.72 -22.63
CA THR A 131 0.54 6.85 -23.00
C THR A 131 0.99 8.30 -22.72
N THR A 132 1.90 8.48 -21.76
CA THR A 132 2.72 9.69 -21.68
C THR A 132 3.96 9.53 -22.57
N GLN A 133 3.78 9.12 -23.84
CA GLN A 133 4.83 9.38 -24.83
C GLN A 133 4.85 10.88 -25.07
N THR A 134 5.64 11.57 -24.26
CA THR A 134 6.27 12.81 -24.68
C THR A 134 7.01 12.49 -25.97
N VAL A 135 6.49 12.99 -27.10
CA VAL A 135 7.21 12.99 -28.38
C VAL A 135 8.49 13.79 -28.18
N ILE A 136 9.58 13.11 -27.85
CA ILE A 136 10.92 13.70 -27.95
C ILE A 136 11.27 13.60 -29.43
N CYS A 137 10.85 14.60 -30.20
CA CYS A 137 11.37 14.86 -31.52
C CYS A 137 12.84 15.31 -31.36
N PHE A 138 13.78 14.36 -31.39
CA PHE A 138 15.17 14.68 -31.67
C PHE A 138 15.27 15.01 -33.16
N ARG A 139 15.31 16.30 -33.48
CA ARG A 139 15.65 16.80 -34.81
C ARG A 139 17.17 16.69 -34.97
N SER A 140 17.58 16.02 -36.05
CA SER A 140 18.97 15.83 -36.48
C SER A 140 19.62 17.13 -36.95
#